data_AF-A0A6I4XWZ7-F1
#
_entry.id   AF-A0A6I4XWZ7-F1
#
_cell.length_a   1.000
_cell.length_b   1.000
_cell.length_c   1.000
_cell.angle_alpha   90.00
_cell.angle_beta   90.00
_cell.angle_gamma   90.00
#
_symmetry.space_group_name_H-M   'P 1'
#
loop_
_entity.id
_entity.type
_entity.pdbx_description
1 polymer ?
#
loop_
_entity_poly.entity_id
_entity_poly.type
_entity_poly.pdbx_seq_one_letter_code
_entity_poly.pdbx_strand_id
1 'polypeptide(L)'
;DSVPSMVSQAFSALIPGIFVVAVALLINGIGLSFADSFPQLIYAVIQAPLQGLIGTPFAIIIVAGLNGLFWWFGIHPTVINSMLYPILYANADKNQSLAELGQLTAQNGNFGTVQMLDQFATIGGAGCTIGLAIAMAIVGHS
;
A
#
# COMPACT_ATOMS: atom_id res chain seq x y z
N ASP A 1 -38.35 -6.17 -28.38
CA ASP A 1 -37.17 -7.08 -28.35
C ASP A 1 -36.25 -7.00 -29.57
N SER A 2 -36.25 -5.90 -30.34
CA SER A 2 -35.36 -5.71 -31.51
C SER A 2 -34.03 -5.02 -31.18
N VAL A 3 -33.77 -4.69 -29.91
CA VAL A 3 -32.54 -4.03 -29.47
C VAL A 3 -31.52 -5.09 -29.07
N PRO A 4 -30.29 -5.09 -29.63
CA PRO A 4 -29.23 -6.00 -29.23
C PRO A 4 -28.96 -5.92 -27.72
N SER A 5 -28.75 -7.08 -27.08
CA SER A 5 -28.61 -7.21 -25.63
C SER A 5 -27.54 -6.28 -25.03
N MET A 6 -26.40 -6.12 -25.71
CA MET A 6 -25.32 -5.22 -25.29
C MET A 6 -25.77 -3.75 -25.19
N VAL A 7 -26.62 -3.30 -26.12
CA VAL A 7 -27.13 -1.93 -26.14
C VAL A 7 -28.12 -1.74 -24.99
N SER A 8 -29.02 -2.69 -24.78
CA SER A 8 -29.96 -2.65 -23.66
C SER A 8 -29.24 -2.60 -22.31
N GLN A 9 -28.19 -3.40 -22.11
CA GLN A 9 -27.42 -3.40 -20.86
C GLN A 9 -26.70 -2.07 -20.62
N ALA A 10 -26.12 -1.46 -21.65
CA ALA A 10 -25.50 -0.15 -21.53
C ALA A 10 -26.51 0.95 -21.12
N PHE A 11 -27.71 0.96 -21.71
CA PHE A 11 -28.77 1.90 -21.33
C PHE A 11 -29.32 1.63 -19.93
N SER A 12 -29.43 0.37 -19.51
CA SER A 12 -29.83 0.02 -18.14
C SER A 12 -28.80 0.46 -17.10
N ALA A 13 -27.51 0.41 -17.42
CA ALA A 13 -26.43 0.88 -16.54
C ALA A 13 -26.32 2.42 -16.49
N LEU A 14 -26.87 3.13 -17.48
CA LEU A 14 -26.74 4.58 -17.60
C LEU A 14 -27.37 5.33 -16.42
N ILE A 15 -28.59 4.97 -16.01
CA ILE A 15 -29.29 5.64 -14.91
C ILE A 15 -28.53 5.47 -13.58
N PRO A 16 -28.14 4.24 -13.17
CA PRO A 16 -27.26 4.06 -12.01
C PRO A 16 -25.93 4.81 -12.14
N GLY A 17 -25.32 4.82 -13.32
CA GLY A 17 -24.05 5.51 -13.57
C GLY A 17 -24.14 7.02 -13.38
N ILE A 18 -25.18 7.67 -13.91
CA ILE A 18 -25.43 9.10 -13.71
C ILE A 18 -25.57 9.41 -12.22
N PHE A 19 -26.30 8.58 -11.48
CA PHE A 19 -26.47 8.79 -10.03
C PHE A 19 -25.14 8.70 -9.28
N VAL A 20 -24.32 7.68 -9.58
CA VAL A 20 -22.98 7.53 -8.96
C VAL A 20 -22.09 8.73 -9.28
N VAL A 21 -22.05 9.19 -10.54
CA VAL A 21 -21.25 10.35 -10.94
C VAL A 21 -21.74 11.61 -10.24
N ALA A 22 -23.05 11.84 -10.19
CA ALA A 22 -23.62 13.00 -9.51
C ALA A 22 -23.23 13.03 -8.02
N VAL A 23 -23.36 11.90 -7.32
CA VAL A 23 -22.95 11.78 -5.91
C VAL A 23 -21.43 11.99 -5.76
N ALA A 24 -20.62 11.40 -6.63
CA ALA A 24 -19.16 11.58 -6.59
C ALA A 24 -18.75 13.04 -6.81
N LEU A 25 -19.40 13.75 -7.73
CA LEU A 25 -19.17 15.17 -7.97
C LEU A 25 -19.63 16.04 -6.80
N LEU A 26 -20.75 15.70 -6.14
CA LEU A 26 -21.18 16.38 -4.93
C LEU A 26 -20.16 16.20 -3.79
N ILE A 27 -19.69 14.97 -3.58
CA ILE A 27 -18.64 14.68 -2.59
C ILE A 27 -17.35 15.46 -2.92
N ASN A 28 -16.95 15.49 -4.20
CA ASN A 28 -15.79 16.27 -4.62
C ASN A 28 -16.00 17.78 -4.44
N GLY A 29 -17.22 18.28 -4.68
CA GLY A 29 -17.60 19.67 -4.41
C GLY A 29 -17.46 20.05 -2.94
N ILE A 30 -17.83 19.15 -2.02
CA ILE A 30 -17.55 19.32 -0.59
C ILE A 30 -16.03 19.31 -0.34
N GLY A 31 -15.31 18.38 -0.95
CA GLY A 31 -13.84 18.29 -0.88
C GLY A 31 -13.14 19.60 -1.26
N LEU A 32 -13.63 20.28 -2.31
CA LEU A 32 -13.13 21.58 -2.76
C LEU A 32 -13.23 22.70 -1.71
N SER A 33 -14.09 22.53 -0.70
CA SER A 33 -14.21 23.51 0.40
C SER A 33 -13.10 23.39 1.45
N PHE A 34 -12.39 22.26 1.47
CA PHE A 34 -11.38 21.94 2.49
C PHE A 34 -9.99 21.66 1.90
N ALA A 35 -9.91 21.22 0.64
CA ALA A 35 -8.69 20.92 -0.10
C ALA A 35 -8.93 21.07 -1.62
N ASP A 36 -7.95 20.76 -2.47
CA ASP A 36 -8.08 20.88 -3.93
C ASP A 36 -9.04 19.86 -4.58
N SER A 37 -9.36 18.79 -3.86
CA SER A 37 -10.33 17.75 -4.27
C SER A 37 -10.68 16.88 -3.05
N PHE A 38 -11.73 16.07 -3.14
CA PHE A 38 -12.03 15.10 -2.08
C PHE A 38 -10.91 14.06 -1.88
N PRO A 39 -10.33 13.45 -2.94
CA PRO A 39 -9.12 12.62 -2.79
C PRO A 39 -7.96 13.35 -2.10
N GLN A 40 -7.73 14.62 -2.40
CA GLN A 40 -6.67 15.43 -1.78
C GLN A 40 -6.97 15.70 -0.31
N LEU A 41 -8.25 15.89 0.06
CA LEU A 41 -8.67 16.00 1.45
C LEU A 41 -8.35 14.71 2.23
N ILE A 42 -8.70 13.55 1.67
CA ILE A 42 -8.36 12.25 2.26
C ILE A 42 -6.85 12.07 2.37
N TYR A 43 -6.10 12.46 1.34
CA TYR A 43 -4.65 12.43 1.37
C TYR A 43 -4.09 13.26 2.52
N ALA A 44 -4.51 14.53 2.64
CA ALA A 44 -3.99 15.45 3.64
C ALA A 44 -4.34 15.03 5.08
N VAL A 45 -5.55 14.53 5.31
CA VAL A 45 -6.05 14.23 6.65
C VAL A 45 -5.68 12.81 7.12
N ILE A 46 -5.65 11.83 6.21
CA ILE A 46 -5.47 10.42 6.56
C ILE A 46 -4.13 9.91 6.04
N GLN A 47 -3.88 10.03 4.74
CA GLN A 47 -2.73 9.35 4.13
C GLN A 47 -1.39 9.97 4.56
N ALA A 48 -1.24 11.30 4.52
CA ALA A 48 0.01 11.99 4.84
C ALA A 48 0.47 11.77 6.29
N PRO A 49 -0.39 11.85 7.33
CA PRO A 49 -0.01 11.50 8.69
C PRO A 49 0.42 10.04 8.83
N LEU A 50 -0.33 9.11 8.22
CA LEU A 50 0.00 7.68 8.27
C LEU A 50 1.30 7.36 7.53
N GLN A 51 1.57 8.00 6.38
CA GLN A 51 2.84 7.89 5.68
C GLN A 51 4.01 8.32 6.56
N GLY A 52 3.88 9.43 7.28
CA GLY A 52 4.91 9.91 8.21
C GLY A 52 5.17 8.91 9.35
N LEU A 53 4.12 8.32 9.93
CA LEU A 53 4.25 7.32 11.00
C LEU A 53 4.91 6.02 10.50
N ILE A 54 4.36 5.43 9.44
CA ILE A 54 4.83 4.17 8.87
C ILE A 54 6.21 4.31 8.20
N GLY A 55 6.53 5.51 7.72
CA GLY A 55 7.82 5.84 7.11
C GLY A 55 9.00 5.80 8.08
N THR A 56 8.78 5.75 9.39
CA THR A 56 9.87 5.72 10.38
C THR A 56 10.57 4.35 10.48
N PRO A 57 11.87 4.31 10.82
CA PRO A 57 12.58 3.04 11.03
C PRO A 57 11.95 2.17 12.11
N PHE A 58 11.47 2.78 13.19
CA PHE A 58 10.88 2.05 14.31
C PHE A 58 9.55 1.39 13.93
N ALA A 59 8.71 2.10 13.17
CA ALA A 59 7.45 1.54 12.69
C ALA A 59 7.67 0.30 11.81
N ILE A 60 8.63 0.35 10.88
CA ILE A 60 8.87 -0.79 9.98
C ILE A 60 9.46 -2.00 10.71
N ILE A 61 10.24 -1.79 11.77
CA ILE A 61 10.71 -2.87 12.66
C ILE A 61 9.52 -3.57 13.35
N ILE A 62 8.56 -2.79 13.86
CA ILE A 62 7.35 -3.35 14.49
C ILE A 62 6.54 -4.16 13.46
N VAL A 63 6.35 -3.61 12.26
CA VAL A 63 5.61 -4.31 11.18
C VAL A 63 6.29 -5.64 10.83
N ALA A 64 7.61 -5.64 10.62
CA ALA A 64 8.34 -6.86 10.33
C ALA A 64 8.26 -7.89 11.47
N GLY A 65 8.35 -7.44 12.73
CA GLY A 65 8.20 -8.28 13.91
C GLY A 65 6.80 -8.90 14.03
N LEU A 66 5.75 -8.12 13.78
CA LEU A 66 4.36 -8.61 13.76
C LEU A 66 4.14 -9.63 12.64
N ASN A 67 4.73 -9.42 11.46
CA ASN A 67 4.66 -10.39 10.37
C ASN A 67 5.29 -11.74 10.77
N GLY A 68 6.44 -11.72 11.45
CA GLY A 68 7.04 -12.94 12.02
C GLY A 68 6.17 -13.59 13.10
N LEU A 69 5.61 -12.78 14.00
CA LEU A 69 4.72 -13.24 15.07
C LEU A 69 3.46 -13.92 14.52
N PHE A 70 2.86 -13.38 13.48
CA PHE A 70 1.68 -13.95 12.85
C PHE A 70 2.00 -15.27 12.16
N TRP A 71 3.12 -15.34 11.46
CA TRP A 71 3.61 -16.59 10.90
C TRP A 71 3.86 -17.66 11.98
N TRP A 72 4.35 -17.27 13.15
CA TRP A 72 4.53 -18.20 14.28
C TRP A 72 3.21 -18.82 14.74
N PHE A 73 2.11 -18.06 14.68
CA PHE A 73 0.75 -18.56 14.92
C PHE A 73 0.09 -19.21 13.69
N GLY A 74 0.80 -19.36 12.56
CA GLY A 74 0.27 -19.91 11.31
C GLY A 74 -0.67 -18.96 10.54
N ILE A 75 -0.72 -17.68 10.92
CA ILE A 75 -1.52 -16.65 10.26
C ILE A 75 -0.66 -15.95 9.22
N HIS A 76 -1.11 -15.93 7.97
CA HIS A 76 -0.39 -15.21 6.92
C HIS A 76 -0.46 -13.68 7.17
N PRO A 77 0.66 -12.93 7.12
CA PRO A 77 0.69 -11.50 7.45
C PRO A 77 -0.08 -10.56 6.50
N THR A 78 -0.67 -11.09 5.42
CA THR A 78 -1.50 -10.30 4.49
C THR A 78 -2.66 -9.62 5.21
N VAL A 79 -3.12 -10.16 6.35
CA VAL A 79 -4.15 -9.54 7.17
C VAL A 79 -3.79 -8.12 7.63
N ILE A 80 -2.50 -7.83 7.88
CA ILE A 80 -2.02 -6.48 8.20
C ILE A 80 -1.45 -5.82 6.96
N ASN A 81 -0.62 -6.53 6.19
CA ASN A 81 0.10 -5.95 5.06
C ASN A 81 -0.83 -5.37 3.99
N SER A 82 -2.00 -5.97 3.74
CA SER A 82 -2.95 -5.45 2.73
C SER A 82 -3.41 -4.02 3.02
N MET A 83 -3.45 -3.65 4.31
CA MET A 83 -3.80 -2.29 4.73
C MET A 83 -2.59 -1.34 4.66
N LEU A 84 -1.37 -1.85 4.85
CA LEU A 84 -0.14 -1.05 4.83
C LEU A 84 0.42 -0.82 3.43
N TYR A 85 0.23 -1.75 2.49
CA TYR A 85 0.84 -1.69 1.16
C TYR A 85 0.56 -0.39 0.39
N PRO A 86 -0.66 0.18 0.40
CA PRO A 86 -0.90 1.47 -0.24
C PRO A 86 0.01 2.59 0.30
N ILE A 87 0.26 2.60 1.61
CA ILE A 87 1.14 3.57 2.27
C ILE A 87 2.60 3.29 1.90
N LEU A 88 3.02 2.01 1.92
CA LEU A 88 4.37 1.59 1.59
C LEU A 88 4.75 1.87 0.12
N TYR A 89 3.80 1.70 -0.81
CA TYR A 89 3.99 2.08 -2.21
C TYR A 89 4.10 3.58 -2.39
N ALA A 90 3.23 4.37 -1.74
CA ALA A 90 3.32 5.82 -1.81
C ALA A 90 4.63 6.36 -1.20
N ASN A 91 5.13 5.73 -0.14
CA ASN A 91 6.44 6.04 0.44
C ASN A 91 7.59 5.67 -0.51
N ALA A 92 7.48 4.55 -1.22
CA ALA A 92 8.46 4.15 -2.24
C ALA A 92 8.50 5.14 -3.41
N ASP A 93 7.33 5.57 -3.89
CA ASP A 93 7.19 6.56 -4.97
C ASP A 93 7.80 7.92 -4.57
N LYS A 94 7.53 8.38 -3.35
CA LYS A 94 8.17 9.59 -2.80
C LYS A 94 9.69 9.47 -2.74
N ASN A 95 10.21 8.32 -2.31
CA ASN A 95 11.66 8.10 -2.29
C ASN A 95 12.25 8.07 -3.70
N GLN A 96 11.55 7.48 -4.67
CA GLN A 96 11.97 7.46 -6.06
C GLN A 96 12.07 8.88 -6.63
N SER A 97 11.04 9.72 -6.40
CA SER A 97 11.06 11.12 -6.84
C SER A 97 12.22 11.90 -6.22
N LEU A 98 12.51 11.70 -4.92
CA LEU A 98 13.67 12.31 -4.27
C LEU A 98 15.00 11.80 -4.84
N ALA A 99 15.08 10.52 -5.20
CA ALA A 99 16.28 9.92 -5.78
C ALA A 99 16.56 10.46 -7.18
N GLU A 100 15.52 10.62 -8.01
CA GLU A 100 15.62 11.21 -9.36
C GLU A 100 16.12 12.66 -9.32
N LEU A 101 15.78 13.40 -8.27
CA LEU A 101 16.28 14.76 -8.03
C LEU A 101 17.67 14.80 -7.36
N GLY A 102 18.26 13.64 -7.01
CA GLY A 102 19.52 13.56 -6.27
C GLY A 102 19.43 14.07 -4.82
N GLN A 103 18.22 14.11 -4.26
CA GLN A 103 17.92 14.68 -2.94
C GLN A 103 17.56 13.63 -1.89
N LEU A 104 17.56 12.34 -2.23
CA LEU A 104 17.21 11.30 -1.27
C LEU A 104 18.29 11.17 -0.18
N THR A 105 17.88 11.36 1.07
CA THR A 105 18.72 11.21 2.26
C THR A 105 17.97 10.45 3.36
N ALA A 106 18.68 10.02 4.40
CA ALA A 106 18.07 9.42 5.58
C ALA A 106 17.13 10.36 6.36
N GLN A 107 17.21 11.68 6.13
CA GLN A 107 16.40 12.68 6.84
C GLN A 107 15.05 12.95 6.17
N ASN A 108 14.98 12.87 4.84
CA ASN A 108 13.78 13.16 4.06
C ASN A 108 13.16 11.93 3.38
N GLY A 109 13.89 10.81 3.34
CA GLY A 109 13.41 9.53 2.83
C GLY A 109 12.58 8.77 3.86
N ASN A 110 11.70 7.91 3.36
CA ASN A 110 10.95 6.97 4.17
C ASN A 110 11.70 5.63 4.26
N PHE A 111 11.76 5.05 5.45
CA PHE A 111 12.28 3.69 5.66
C PHE A 111 11.19 2.63 5.47
N GLY A 112 9.96 2.96 5.83
CA GLY A 112 8.79 2.11 5.57
C GLY A 112 8.39 2.17 4.10
N THR A 113 9.00 1.32 3.28
CA THR A 113 8.66 1.12 1.85
C THR A 113 8.34 -0.33 1.57
N VAL A 114 7.74 -0.61 0.41
CA VAL A 114 7.45 -2.00 0.00
C VAL A 114 8.74 -2.82 -0.14
N GLN A 115 9.81 -2.19 -0.63
CA GLN A 115 11.10 -2.84 -0.81
C GLN A 115 11.73 -3.20 0.53
N MET A 116 11.55 -2.38 1.58
CA MET A 116 12.04 -2.71 2.92
C MET A 116 11.43 -4.03 3.44
N LEU A 117 10.13 -4.25 3.23
CA LEU A 117 9.51 -5.52 3.61
C LEU A 117 9.91 -6.67 2.69
N ASP A 118 9.71 -6.50 1.38
CA ASP A 118 9.79 -7.61 0.43
C ASP A 118 11.23 -7.99 0.07
N GLN A 119 12.12 -7.01 0.00
CA GLN A 119 13.51 -7.20 -0.47
C GLN A 119 14.53 -7.27 0.65
N PHE A 120 14.18 -6.84 1.88
CA PHE A 120 15.12 -6.87 3.01
C PHE A 120 14.60 -7.69 4.20
N ALA A 121 13.34 -7.49 4.61
CA ALA A 121 12.82 -8.17 5.79
C ALA A 121 12.37 -9.62 5.51
N THR A 122 11.97 -9.94 4.28
CA THR A 122 11.31 -11.21 3.92
C THR A 122 12.02 -11.96 2.78
N ILE A 123 13.35 -11.83 2.69
CA ILE A 123 14.13 -12.47 1.64
C ILE A 123 14.02 -14.00 1.73
N GLY A 124 13.44 -14.60 0.69
CA GLY A 124 13.23 -16.04 0.57
C GLY A 124 11.89 -16.54 1.14
N GLY A 125 11.06 -15.67 1.74
CA GLY A 125 9.75 -16.05 2.28
C GLY A 125 9.43 -15.38 3.62
N ALA A 126 8.98 -16.15 4.61
CA ALA A 126 8.60 -15.63 5.93
C ALA A 126 9.82 -15.22 6.78
N GLY A 127 10.33 -13.99 6.56
CA GLY A 127 11.60 -13.52 7.14
C GLY A 127 12.77 -13.80 6.19
N CYS A 128 14.01 -13.77 6.70
CA CYS A 128 15.23 -14.04 5.92
C CYS A 128 15.48 -15.56 5.72
N THR A 129 14.45 -16.31 5.33
CA THR A 129 14.47 -17.78 5.23
C THR A 129 15.46 -18.30 4.19
N ILE A 130 15.88 -17.49 3.22
CA ILE A 130 16.96 -17.86 2.31
C ILE A 130 18.25 -18.20 3.07
N GLY A 131 18.56 -17.48 4.15
CA GLY A 131 19.74 -17.75 4.97
C GLY A 131 19.64 -19.10 5.70
N LEU A 132 18.44 -19.42 6.21
CA LEU A 132 18.15 -20.72 6.80
C LEU A 132 18.26 -21.85 5.76
N ALA A 133 17.73 -21.66 4.56
CA ALA A 133 17.81 -22.65 3.48
C ALA A 133 19.26 -22.93 3.07
N ILE A 134 20.08 -21.89 2.93
CA ILE A 134 21.51 -22.03 2.64
C ILE A 134 22.22 -22.78 3.78
N ALA A 135 21.92 -22.45 5.05
CA ALA A 135 22.52 -23.13 6.19
C ALA A 135 22.16 -24.63 6.22
N MET A 136 20.90 -24.99 5.93
CA MET A 136 20.48 -26.38 5.82
C MET A 136 21.18 -27.10 4.66
N ALA A 137 21.41 -26.44 3.53
CA ALA A 137 22.09 -27.06 2.38
C ALA A 137 23.58 -27.35 2.64
N ILE A 138 24.26 -26.53 3.45
CA ILE A 138 25.71 -26.65 3.70
C ILE A 138 26.00 -27.53 4.92
N VAL A 139 25.25 -27.37 6.00
CA VAL A 139 25.55 -27.96 7.32
C VAL A 139 24.46 -28.92 7.79
N GLY A 140 23.36 -29.06 7.03
CA GLY A 140 22.25 -29.93 7.41
C GLY A 140 22.67 -31.39 7.48
N HIS A 141 22.59 -31.96 8.68
CA HIS A 141 22.66 -33.38 8.93
C HIS A 141 21.32 -33.74 9.59
N SER A 142 20.38 -34.25 8.79
CA SER A 142 19.02 -34.61 9.21
C SER A 142 19.00 -35.58 10.38
#